data_AF-A0A7C3Z5N9-F1
#
_entry.id   AF-A0A7C3Z5N9-F1
#
_cell.length_a   1.000
_cell.length_b   1.000
_cell.length_c   1.000
_cell.angle_alpha   90.00
_cell.angle_beta   90.00
_cell.angle_gamma   90.00
#
_symmetry.space_group_name_H-M   'P 1'
#
loop_
_entity.id
_entity.type
_entity.pdbx_description
1 polymer ?
#
loop_
_entity_poly.entity_id
_entity_poly.type
_entity_poly.pdbx_seq_one_letter_code
_entity_poly.pdbx_strand_id
1 'polypeptide(L)'
;MVKSFSFFFTRTAFYFFASFNCTGGFIMNGYKRVLKSFQNSLKERSDFLKRRVHVWRGEPTVARIEKPSNIARARSAGFKAKHGFIIARVRVKRGKLLRRAPRQGRKPGRNRKTQPSGVGLKRIAEVKAGLKFPNFKVVNSYLAGEDGQFKFFEVVLKK
;
A
#
# COMPACT_ATOMS: atom_id res chain seq x y z
N MET A 1 53.63 53.63 -5.45
CA MET A 1 52.36 52.87 -5.54
C MET A 1 52.62 51.60 -6.38
N VAL A 2 53.61 50.80 -5.98
CA VAL A 2 53.45 49.49 -5.30
C VAL A 2 52.40 48.58 -5.94
N LYS A 3 52.92 47.72 -6.84
CA LYS A 3 52.63 46.29 -7.06
C LYS A 3 51.17 45.85 -7.21
N SER A 4 50.92 45.20 -8.34
CA SER A 4 50.52 43.78 -8.44
C SER A 4 49.50 43.58 -9.56
N PHE A 5 49.44 42.49 -10.30
CA PHE A 5 50.32 41.36 -10.55
C PHE A 5 49.56 40.59 -11.64
N SER A 6 50.23 40.21 -12.72
CA SER A 6 49.68 39.38 -13.77
C SER A 6 49.11 38.08 -13.17
N PHE A 7 47.91 37.67 -13.57
CA PHE A 7 47.49 36.29 -13.38
C PHE A 7 47.21 35.64 -14.74
N PHE A 8 48.31 35.10 -15.28
CA PHE A 8 48.33 34.06 -16.28
C PHE A 8 47.50 32.87 -15.79
N PHE A 9 46.45 32.50 -16.52
CA PHE A 9 45.74 31.25 -16.31
C PHE A 9 46.50 30.12 -17.03
N THR A 10 47.65 29.71 -16.48
CA THR A 10 48.40 28.54 -16.95
C THR A 10 47.77 27.27 -16.43
N ARG A 11 47.22 26.50 -17.37
CA ARG A 11 47.28 25.04 -17.52
C ARG A 11 48.16 24.32 -16.47
N THR A 12 47.53 23.58 -15.55
CA THR A 12 48.06 22.29 -15.06
C THR A 12 46.95 21.44 -14.45
N ALA A 13 46.98 20.16 -14.82
CA ALA A 13 46.09 19.11 -14.39
C ALA A 13 46.17 18.86 -12.88
N PHE A 14 45.00 18.72 -12.26
CA PHE A 14 44.82 17.84 -11.10
C PHE A 14 43.60 16.97 -11.41
N TYR A 15 43.85 15.82 -12.02
CA TYR A 15 43.91 14.54 -11.33
C TYR A 15 42.56 14.16 -10.69
N PHE A 16 42.01 13.08 -11.22
CA PHE A 16 41.41 12.03 -10.40
C PHE A 16 39.97 12.26 -9.90
N PHE A 17 39.01 12.20 -10.83
CA PHE A 17 37.70 11.60 -10.53
C PHE A 17 37.37 10.47 -11.51
N ALA A 18 38.39 9.67 -11.84
CA ALA A 18 38.20 8.28 -12.22
C ALA A 18 38.64 7.45 -11.03
N SER A 19 37.71 7.14 -10.14
CA SER A 19 37.99 6.22 -9.05
C SER A 19 36.70 5.66 -8.48
N PHE A 20 36.56 4.36 -8.71
CA PHE A 20 35.87 3.41 -7.85
C PHE A 20 34.35 3.67 -7.70
N ASN A 21 33.44 2.82 -8.16
CA ASN A 21 33.55 1.40 -8.39
C ASN A 21 32.25 0.91 -9.03
N CYS A 22 32.41 -0.05 -9.92
CA CYS A 22 31.61 -1.27 -9.98
C CYS A 22 30.12 -1.22 -9.58
N THR A 23 29.32 -1.65 -10.55
CA THR A 23 28.23 -2.61 -10.32
C THR A 23 27.04 -2.10 -9.51
N GLY A 24 26.30 -1.18 -10.11
CA GLY A 24 24.84 -1.18 -9.95
C GLY A 24 24.17 -2.14 -10.94
N GLY A 25 24.84 -3.24 -11.31
CA GLY A 25 24.18 -4.35 -12.00
C GLY A 25 22.89 -4.62 -11.24
N PHE A 26 21.77 -4.50 -11.95
CA PHE A 26 20.44 -4.77 -11.45
C PHE A 26 20.45 -6.17 -10.80
N ILE A 27 20.76 -6.25 -9.50
CA ILE A 27 20.35 -7.39 -8.71
C ILE A 27 18.84 -7.25 -8.70
N MET A 28 18.18 -7.88 -9.67
CA MET A 28 16.75 -8.09 -9.69
C MET A 28 16.42 -8.93 -8.47
N ASN A 29 16.33 -8.26 -7.33
CA ASN A 29 15.87 -8.81 -6.09
C ASN A 29 14.50 -9.44 -6.40
N GLY A 30 14.35 -10.76 -6.25
CA GLY A 30 13.18 -11.50 -6.75
C GLY A 30 11.85 -10.89 -6.30
N TYR A 31 11.85 -10.27 -5.12
CA TYR A 31 10.73 -9.51 -4.55
C TYR A 31 10.31 -8.29 -5.39
N LYS A 32 11.23 -7.58 -6.04
CA LYS A 32 10.93 -6.41 -6.89
C LYS A 32 10.13 -6.84 -8.13
N ARG A 33 10.45 -8.00 -8.71
CA ARG A 33 9.71 -8.58 -9.84
C ARG A 33 8.29 -8.98 -9.44
N VAL A 34 8.15 -9.65 -8.29
CA VAL A 34 6.84 -10.02 -7.73
C VAL A 34 6.00 -8.77 -7.45
N LEU A 35 6.60 -7.72 -6.90
CA LEU A 35 5.91 -6.47 -6.63
C LEU A 35 5.44 -5.79 -7.93
N LYS A 36 6.31 -5.69 -8.94
CA LYS A 36 6.00 -5.04 -10.23
C LYS A 36 4.93 -5.82 -11.01
N SER A 37 5.06 -7.15 -11.08
CA SER A 37 4.04 -8.00 -11.71
C SER A 37 2.67 -7.86 -11.04
N PHE A 38 2.61 -7.81 -9.71
CA PHE A 38 1.36 -7.60 -9.00
C PHE A 38 0.75 -6.21 -9.27
N GLN A 39 1.57 -5.16 -9.30
CA GLN A 39 1.11 -3.80 -9.64
C GLN A 39 0.53 -3.72 -11.05
N ASN A 40 1.20 -4.33 -12.04
CA ASN A 40 0.70 -4.40 -13.41
C ASN A 40 -0.62 -5.17 -13.46
N SER A 41 -0.69 -6.31 -12.79
CA SER A 41 -1.91 -7.13 -12.74
C SER A 41 -3.11 -6.36 -12.19
N LEU A 42 -2.91 -5.52 -11.16
CA LEU A 42 -3.95 -4.67 -10.57
C LEU A 42 -4.42 -3.57 -11.53
N LYS A 43 -3.48 -2.97 -12.29
CA LYS A 43 -3.77 -1.91 -13.26
C LYS A 43 -4.55 -2.46 -14.47
N GLU A 44 -4.08 -3.57 -15.02
CA GLU A 44 -4.68 -4.22 -16.20
C GLU A 44 -5.97 -4.98 -15.85
N ARG A 45 -6.21 -5.28 -14.56
CA ARG A 45 -7.24 -6.22 -14.10
C ARG A 45 -7.14 -7.56 -14.83
N SER A 46 -5.96 -8.16 -14.77
CA SER A 46 -5.69 -9.48 -15.36
C SER A 46 -6.72 -10.53 -14.93
N ASP A 47 -6.97 -11.53 -15.79
CA ASP A 47 -7.96 -12.57 -15.53
C ASP A 47 -7.64 -13.40 -14.28
N PHE A 48 -6.35 -13.55 -13.98
CA PHE A 48 -5.88 -14.16 -12.74
C PHE A 48 -6.44 -13.45 -11.49
N LEU A 49 -6.40 -12.12 -11.44
CA LEU A 49 -6.97 -11.37 -10.33
C LEU A 49 -8.50 -11.42 -10.33
N LYS A 50 -9.16 -11.38 -11.48
CA LYS A 50 -10.62 -11.53 -11.57
C LYS A 50 -11.07 -12.84 -10.95
N ARG A 51 -10.40 -13.95 -11.28
CA ARG A 51 -10.68 -15.28 -10.71
C ARG A 51 -10.53 -15.30 -9.19
N ARG A 52 -9.45 -14.70 -8.64
CA ARG A 52 -9.30 -14.60 -7.17
C ARG A 52 -10.39 -13.75 -6.52
N VAL A 53 -10.66 -12.57 -7.06
CA VAL A 53 -11.67 -11.65 -6.52
C VAL A 53 -13.06 -12.28 -6.55
N HIS A 54 -13.37 -13.09 -7.57
CA HIS A 54 -14.61 -13.86 -7.63
C HIS A 54 -14.78 -14.79 -6.42
N VAL A 55 -13.75 -15.57 -6.08
CA VAL A 55 -13.77 -16.44 -4.87
C VAL A 55 -13.97 -15.61 -3.60
N TRP A 56 -13.31 -14.45 -3.51
CA TRP A 56 -13.40 -13.57 -2.33
C TRP A 56 -14.78 -12.93 -2.13
N ARG A 57 -15.67 -12.98 -3.12
CA ARG A 57 -17.06 -12.51 -2.95
C ARG A 57 -17.85 -13.40 -1.99
N GLY A 58 -17.57 -14.70 -1.99
CA GLY A 58 -18.19 -15.68 -1.09
C GLY A 58 -17.57 -15.72 0.31
N GLU A 59 -16.37 -15.16 0.50
CA GLU A 59 -15.71 -15.11 1.81
C GLU A 59 -16.41 -14.14 2.80
N PRO A 60 -16.28 -14.38 4.12
CA PRO A 60 -16.77 -13.44 5.13
C PRO A 60 -16.03 -12.11 5.07
N THR A 61 -16.62 -11.07 5.68
CA THR A 61 -16.04 -9.70 5.66
C THR A 61 -14.62 -9.63 6.21
N VAL A 62 -14.28 -10.45 7.19
CA VAL A 62 -12.92 -10.62 7.71
C VAL A 62 -12.60 -12.11 7.68
N ALA A 63 -11.67 -12.51 6.82
CA ALA A 63 -11.22 -13.89 6.66
C ALA A 63 -9.75 -14.00 7.07
N ARG A 64 -9.40 -15.01 7.87
CA ARG A 64 -8.00 -15.31 8.18
C ARG A 64 -7.37 -16.06 7.02
N ILE A 65 -6.13 -15.71 6.68
CA ILE A 65 -5.38 -16.36 5.60
C ILE A 65 -4.02 -16.82 6.12
N GLU A 66 -3.59 -17.97 5.64
CA GLU A 66 -2.28 -18.53 5.97
C GLU A 66 -1.13 -17.87 5.20
N LYS A 67 -1.30 -17.66 3.88
CA LYS A 67 -0.28 -17.12 2.98
C LYS A 67 -0.71 -15.78 2.35
N PRO A 68 0.17 -14.77 2.31
CA PRO A 68 -0.14 -13.48 1.67
C PRO A 68 -0.38 -13.64 0.17
N SER A 69 -1.27 -12.82 -0.39
CA SER A 69 -1.46 -12.76 -1.85
C SER A 69 -0.24 -12.17 -2.57
N ASN A 70 0.47 -11.25 -1.91
CA ASN A 70 1.71 -10.64 -2.38
C ASN A 70 2.76 -10.65 -1.26
N ILE A 71 3.70 -11.59 -1.34
CA ILE A 71 4.75 -11.76 -0.34
C ILE A 71 5.70 -10.56 -0.25
N ALA A 72 6.04 -9.94 -1.38
CA ALA A 72 6.94 -8.79 -1.41
C ALA A 72 6.32 -7.60 -0.67
N ARG A 73 5.03 -7.35 -0.89
CA ARG A 73 4.32 -6.26 -0.20
C ARG A 73 4.08 -6.59 1.27
N ALA A 74 3.76 -7.83 1.61
CA ALA A 74 3.61 -8.26 2.99
C ALA A 74 4.89 -8.06 3.81
N ARG A 75 6.06 -8.41 3.26
CA ARG A 75 7.37 -8.19 3.91
C ARG A 75 7.63 -6.71 4.17
N SER A 76 7.37 -5.86 3.17
CA SER A 76 7.46 -4.40 3.32
C SER A 76 6.46 -3.85 4.36
N ALA A 77 5.29 -4.48 4.51
CA ALA A 77 4.30 -4.14 5.53
C ALA A 77 4.63 -4.67 6.94
N GLY A 78 5.75 -5.40 7.11
CA GLY A 78 6.20 -5.91 8.41
C GLY A 78 5.83 -7.37 8.70
N PHE A 79 5.31 -8.12 7.72
CA PHE A 79 5.04 -9.54 7.88
C PHE A 79 6.35 -10.34 8.04
N LYS A 80 6.37 -11.24 9.01
CA LYS A 80 7.42 -12.25 9.18
C LYS A 80 6.76 -13.61 9.26
N ALA A 81 7.33 -14.61 8.59
CA ALA A 81 6.88 -16.00 8.69
C ALA A 81 7.37 -16.60 10.02
N LYS A 82 6.73 -16.19 11.11
CA LYS A 82 6.98 -16.66 12.48
C LYS A 82 5.63 -16.84 13.18
N HIS A 83 5.60 -17.65 14.23
CA HIS A 83 4.43 -17.73 15.10
C HIS A 83 4.10 -16.35 15.69
N GLY A 84 2.80 -16.08 15.87
CA GLY A 84 2.32 -14.78 16.35
C GLY A 84 2.10 -13.73 15.25
N PHE A 85 2.43 -14.02 13.98
CA PHE A 85 2.00 -13.22 12.83
C PHE A 85 0.81 -13.87 12.13
N ILE A 86 -0.21 -13.05 11.85
CA ILE A 86 -1.41 -13.48 11.12
C ILE A 86 -1.70 -12.46 10.02
N ILE A 87 -2.26 -12.93 8.91
CA ILE A 87 -2.82 -12.09 7.87
C ILE A 87 -4.34 -12.26 7.86
N ALA A 88 -5.05 -11.15 7.87
CA ALA A 88 -6.50 -11.12 7.71
C ALA A 88 -6.84 -10.36 6.43
N ARG A 89 -7.64 -10.96 5.55
CA ARG A 89 -8.24 -10.23 4.43
C ARG A 89 -9.55 -9.62 4.87
N VAL A 90 -9.70 -8.35 4.57
CA VAL A 90 -10.85 -7.54 4.96
C VAL A 90 -11.50 -6.95 3.72
N ARG A 91 -12.81 -7.19 3.60
CA ARG A 91 -13.66 -6.60 2.57
C ARG A 91 -14.21 -5.26 3.06
N VAL A 92 -14.00 -4.21 2.26
CA VAL A 92 -14.50 -2.86 2.53
C VAL A 92 -15.30 -2.35 1.33
N LYS A 93 -16.52 -1.86 1.58
CA LYS A 93 -17.38 -1.30 0.54
C LYS A 93 -16.76 -0.02 -0.04
N ARG A 94 -16.85 0.14 -1.36
CA ARG A 94 -16.41 1.34 -2.07
C ARG A 94 -17.47 2.43 -2.02
N GLY A 95 -17.01 3.66 -2.27
CA GLY A 95 -17.88 4.83 -2.41
C GLY A 95 -18.07 5.62 -1.12
N LYS A 96 -19.04 6.53 -1.17
CA LYS A 96 -19.39 7.43 -0.07
C LYS A 96 -20.34 6.73 0.91
N LEU A 97 -20.32 7.18 2.16
CA LEU A 97 -21.29 6.77 3.16
C LEU A 97 -22.65 7.39 2.84
N LEU A 98 -23.70 6.59 2.94
CA LEU A 98 -25.07 7.08 2.95
C LEU A 98 -25.37 7.67 4.35
N ARG A 99 -25.71 8.95 4.41
CA ARG A 99 -26.11 9.62 5.64
C ARG A 99 -27.58 9.32 5.93
N ARG A 100 -27.92 9.18 7.21
CA ARG A 100 -29.33 9.11 7.64
C ARG A 100 -30.09 10.37 7.21
N ALA A 101 -31.32 10.19 6.74
CA ALA A 101 -32.20 11.30 6.39
C ALA A 101 -32.41 12.22 7.62
N PRO A 102 -32.35 13.55 7.44
CA PRO A 102 -32.65 14.47 8.54
C PRO A 102 -34.12 14.37 8.94
N ARG A 103 -34.40 14.51 10.24
CA ARG A 103 -35.77 14.48 10.79
C ARG A 103 -36.55 15.79 10.60
N GLN A 104 -35.86 16.89 10.36
CA GLN A 104 -36.43 18.25 10.23
C GLN A 104 -35.81 18.97 9.04
N GLY A 105 -36.45 20.07 8.62
CA GLY A 105 -35.93 20.96 7.58
C GLY A 105 -34.50 21.41 7.86
N ARG A 106 -33.65 21.39 6.82
CA ARG A 106 -32.26 21.83 6.88
C ARG A 106 -31.95 22.69 5.66
N LYS A 107 -30.99 23.60 5.80
CA LYS A 107 -30.43 24.35 4.67
C LYS A 107 -29.99 23.39 3.56
N PRO A 108 -30.26 23.68 2.27
CA PRO A 108 -30.06 22.75 1.17
C PRO A 108 -28.63 22.18 1.08
N GLY A 109 -27.59 22.99 1.31
CA GLY A 109 -26.19 22.53 1.32
C GLY A 109 -25.85 21.52 2.43
N ARG A 110 -26.65 21.47 3.50
CA ARG A 110 -26.54 20.49 4.60
C ARG A 110 -27.57 19.38 4.49
N ASN A 111 -28.40 19.36 3.44
CA ASN A 111 -29.39 18.33 3.15
C ASN A 111 -28.88 17.25 2.16
N ARG A 112 -27.57 17.00 2.13
CA ARG A 112 -26.98 15.94 1.28
C ARG A 112 -27.28 14.54 1.80
N LYS A 113 -27.55 13.61 0.86
CA LYS A 113 -27.76 12.18 1.13
C LYS A 113 -26.46 11.40 1.36
N THR A 114 -25.37 11.79 0.69
CA THR A 114 -24.08 11.08 0.79
C THR A 114 -22.99 11.97 1.37
N GLN A 115 -22.06 11.36 2.10
CA GLN A 115 -20.88 12.03 2.64
C GLN A 115 -19.65 11.12 2.54
N PRO A 116 -18.44 11.68 2.38
CA PRO A 116 -17.22 10.89 2.55
C PRO A 116 -17.16 10.37 3.99
N SER A 117 -16.54 9.20 4.19
CA SER A 117 -16.41 8.56 5.50
C SER A 117 -15.52 9.33 6.50
N GLY A 118 -14.80 10.37 6.05
CA GLY A 118 -13.79 11.09 6.84
C GLY A 118 -12.51 10.29 7.07
N VAL A 119 -12.62 8.95 7.11
CA VAL A 119 -11.54 7.99 7.28
C VAL A 119 -11.29 7.23 5.98
N GLY A 120 -10.02 6.96 5.65
CA GLY A 120 -9.64 6.19 4.46
C GLY A 120 -10.03 4.71 4.55
N LEU A 121 -10.33 4.08 3.41
CA LEU A 121 -10.77 2.68 3.32
C LEU A 121 -9.77 1.70 3.97
N LYS A 122 -8.47 2.00 3.84
CA LYS A 122 -7.38 1.25 4.47
C LYS A 122 -7.53 1.21 5.99
N ARG A 123 -7.73 2.38 6.62
CA ARG A 123 -7.91 2.49 8.07
C ARG A 123 -9.20 1.83 8.55
N ILE A 124 -10.27 1.86 7.75
CA ILE A 124 -11.50 1.11 8.04
C ILE A 124 -11.23 -0.40 8.06
N ALA A 125 -10.40 -0.91 7.13
CA ALA A 125 -10.02 -2.31 7.10
C ALA A 125 -9.23 -2.72 8.35
N GLU A 126 -8.29 -1.87 8.78
CA GLU A 126 -7.47 -2.06 9.98
C GLU A 126 -8.34 -2.13 11.24
N VAL A 127 -9.28 -1.20 11.40
CA VAL A 127 -10.23 -1.21 12.53
C VAL A 127 -11.07 -2.49 12.54
N LYS A 128 -11.62 -2.91 11.40
CA LYS A 128 -12.39 -4.16 11.30
C LYS A 128 -11.56 -5.39 11.68
N ALA A 129 -10.30 -5.46 11.26
CA ALA A 129 -9.40 -6.55 11.62
C ALA A 129 -9.10 -6.56 13.12
N GLY A 130 -8.79 -5.39 13.70
CA GLY A 130 -8.54 -5.27 15.14
C GLY A 130 -9.75 -5.66 16.00
N LEU A 131 -10.96 -5.30 15.57
CA LEU A 131 -12.20 -5.70 16.25
C LEU A 131 -12.42 -7.22 16.20
N LYS A 132 -12.03 -7.89 15.11
CA LYS A 132 -12.17 -9.35 14.98
C LYS A 132 -11.11 -10.11 15.78
N PHE A 133 -9.93 -9.54 15.94
CA PHE A 133 -8.77 -10.15 16.60
C PHE A 133 -8.24 -9.26 17.73
N PRO A 134 -8.95 -9.16 18.87
CA PRO A 134 -8.60 -8.22 19.95
C PRO A 134 -7.24 -8.51 20.59
N ASN A 135 -6.81 -9.78 20.59
CA ASN A 135 -5.53 -10.20 21.16
C ASN A 135 -4.31 -9.86 20.28
N PHE A 136 -4.54 -9.29 19.09
CA PHE A 136 -3.50 -8.97 18.12
C PHE A 136 -3.47 -7.47 17.84
N LYS A 137 -2.27 -6.94 17.64
CA LYS A 137 -2.03 -5.55 17.24
C LYS A 137 -1.92 -5.46 15.71
N VAL A 138 -2.55 -4.43 15.15
CA VAL A 138 -2.44 -4.11 13.73
C VAL A 138 -1.11 -3.44 13.45
N VAL A 139 -0.31 -4.02 12.55
CA VAL A 139 1.00 -3.46 12.15
C VAL A 139 0.84 -2.54 10.95
N ASN A 140 0.30 -3.09 9.86
CA ASN A 140 0.06 -2.36 8.62
C ASN A 140 -0.89 -3.16 7.73
N SER A 141 -1.34 -2.56 6.64
CA SER A 141 -2.18 -3.20 5.65
C SER A 141 -1.81 -2.80 4.22
N TYR A 142 -2.18 -3.63 3.25
CA TYR A 142 -1.98 -3.34 1.83
C TYR A 142 -3.15 -3.83 0.99
N LEU A 143 -3.28 -3.25 -0.20
CA LEU A 143 -4.32 -3.61 -1.16
C LEU A 143 -3.99 -4.97 -1.80
N ALA A 144 -4.92 -5.91 -1.72
CA ALA A 144 -4.81 -7.21 -2.36
C ALA A 144 -5.56 -7.26 -3.69
N GLY A 145 -6.71 -6.59 -3.78
CA GLY A 145 -7.49 -6.53 -5.02
C GLY A 145 -8.67 -5.57 -4.92
N GLU A 146 -9.23 -5.26 -6.08
CA GLU A 146 -10.38 -4.36 -6.20
C GLU A 146 -11.45 -4.99 -7.07
N ASP A 147 -12.69 -4.78 -6.65
CA ASP A 147 -13.90 -5.07 -7.39
C ASP A 147 -14.67 -3.77 -7.64
N GLY A 148 -15.75 -3.81 -8.40
CA GLY A 148 -16.64 -2.65 -8.59
C GLY A 148 -17.23 -2.14 -7.27
N GLN A 149 -17.70 -3.06 -6.42
CA GLN A 149 -18.39 -2.71 -5.17
C GLN A 149 -17.49 -2.71 -3.94
N PHE A 150 -16.39 -3.47 -3.94
CA PHE A 150 -15.56 -3.70 -2.76
C PHE A 150 -14.07 -3.51 -3.07
N LYS A 151 -13.29 -3.13 -2.05
CA LYS A 151 -11.84 -3.27 -2.02
C LYS A 151 -11.45 -4.32 -0.98
N PHE A 152 -10.44 -5.09 -1.29
CA PHE A 152 -9.90 -6.13 -0.42
C PHE A 152 -8.53 -5.70 0.07
N PHE A 153 -8.38 -5.62 1.39
CA PHE A 153 -7.11 -5.31 2.04
C PHE A 153 -6.63 -6.53 2.81
N GLU A 154 -5.35 -6.83 2.71
CA GLU A 154 -4.69 -7.78 3.60
C GLU A 154 -4.04 -6.98 4.73
N VAL A 155 -4.47 -7.25 5.96
CA VAL A 155 -4.02 -6.62 7.19
C VAL A 155 -3.07 -7.57 7.89
N VAL A 156 -1.88 -7.07 8.23
CA VAL A 156 -0.87 -7.80 8.99
C VAL A 156 -1.09 -7.53 10.47
N LEU A 157 -1.28 -8.61 11.21
CA LEU A 157 -1.52 -8.63 12.65
C LEU A 157 -0.34 -9.31 13.35
N LYS A 158 0.03 -8.78 14.52
CA LYS A 158 1.10 -9.32 15.37
C LYS A 158 0.57 -9.46 16.80
N LYS A 159 0.79 -10.61 17.42
CA LYS A 159 0.52 -10.84 18.85
C LYS A 159 1.44 -10.00 19.73
#